data_AF-A0A2E7H0V7-F1
#
_entry.id   AF-A0A2E7H0V7-F1
#
_cell.length_a   1.000
_cell.length_b   1.000
_cell.length_c   1.000
_cell.angle_alpha   90.00
_cell.angle_beta   90.00
_cell.angle_gamma   90.00
#
_symmetry.space_group_name_H-M   'P 1'
#
loop_
_entity.id
_entity.type
_entity.pdbx_description
1 polymer ?
#
loop_
_entity_poly.entity_id
_entity_poly.type
_entity_poly.pdbx_seq_one_letter_code
_entity_poly.pdbx_strand_id
1 'polypeptide(L)'
;MYADFRSLEAISALVNIILGGITLILASRTKRNAWNELFAAKLLGWFLIFRGISMFSGYLQGYELWTGPSTYSLYELPSDTNLFRFFQMLESITMCAEVAIMCSIPLFFPYPFLQTQNAQRIASMFILMFTIVMSGFFVFFPYETSMIRYGFMALPLVIWGFVYVRFSLKELKYGDEDARTISSPSGLLILAMVGYWMTDWLLWLTVPEKWSTPVWVNSLGSDLNLNFFFIRQSIVLGVGTCCLLAMFVLEGIRSSRKGNSVLTGLTFGWFIVGIISFIADYSIFDTLEDCIYAVCDGLPEEWLIYNTFTNTLAGYLVQPIVLMYVLLNYDLVDSGRDENGTYARAMVIVLVVIVSSTLIEMVQSIIPIGEIITSAVLAIGIAAAIGWEKAIMEKFLAQKNSSAAYLQTINELNDLEFDPHSERSFVISISTIVAFAFILSILNAALGLG
;
A
#
# COMPACT_ATOMS: atom_id res chain seq x y z
N MET A 1 -0.38 18.06 -18.62
CA MET A 1 0.63 17.68 -17.62
C MET A 1 0.02 17.53 -16.23
N TYR A 2 -0.29 18.60 -15.47
CA TYR A 2 -0.89 18.44 -14.12
C TYR A 2 -2.25 17.71 -14.12
N ALA A 3 -3.10 17.95 -15.13
CA ALA A 3 -4.38 17.24 -15.30
C ALA A 3 -4.21 15.73 -15.57
N ASP A 4 -3.08 15.30 -16.15
CA ASP A 4 -2.81 13.89 -16.50
C ASP A 4 -2.33 13.06 -15.29
N PHE A 5 -1.93 13.70 -14.20
CA PHE A 5 -1.51 13.00 -12.97
C PHE A 5 -2.68 12.73 -12.02
N ARG A 6 -3.74 13.56 -12.05
CA ARG A 6 -4.97 13.32 -11.27
C ARG A 6 -5.73 12.09 -11.75
N SER A 7 -5.70 11.80 -13.06
CA SER A 7 -6.34 10.60 -13.60
C SER A 7 -5.72 9.31 -13.06
N LEU A 8 -4.43 9.30 -12.71
CA LEU A 8 -3.75 8.13 -12.15
C LEU A 8 -4.33 7.67 -10.81
N GLU A 9 -4.70 8.62 -9.94
CA GLU A 9 -5.32 8.32 -8.66
C GLU A 9 -6.69 7.66 -8.83
N ALA A 10 -7.51 8.18 -9.76
CA ALA A 10 -8.80 7.59 -10.09
C ALA A 10 -8.66 6.19 -10.73
N ILE A 11 -7.66 6.01 -11.62
CA ILE A 11 -7.35 4.70 -12.21
C ILE A 11 -6.94 3.72 -11.10
N SER A 12 -6.01 4.12 -10.23
CA SER A 12 -5.57 3.32 -9.09
C SER A 12 -6.72 2.96 -8.14
N ALA A 13 -7.63 3.90 -7.88
CA ALA A 13 -8.80 3.65 -7.06
C ALA A 13 -9.67 2.53 -7.64
N LEU A 14 -9.93 2.57 -8.94
CA LEU A 14 -10.69 1.53 -9.65
C LEU A 14 -9.97 0.19 -9.65
N VAL A 15 -8.65 0.18 -9.88
CA VAL A 15 -7.81 -1.03 -9.79
C VAL A 15 -8.00 -1.69 -8.43
N ASN A 16 -7.80 -0.94 -7.35
CA ASN A 16 -7.90 -1.45 -5.99
C ASN A 16 -9.30 -2.01 -5.68
N ILE A 17 -10.37 -1.31 -6.09
CA ILE A 17 -11.76 -1.80 -5.89
C ILE A 17 -12.00 -3.10 -6.66
N ILE A 18 -11.62 -3.17 -7.95
CA ILE A 18 -11.84 -4.36 -8.79
C ILE A 18 -11.03 -5.55 -8.26
N LEU A 19 -9.75 -5.35 -7.96
CA LEU A 19 -8.91 -6.39 -7.39
C LEU A 19 -9.43 -6.85 -6.02
N GLY A 20 -9.85 -5.92 -5.16
CA GLY A 20 -10.47 -6.27 -3.88
C GLY A 20 -11.71 -7.14 -4.06
N GLY A 21 -12.60 -6.77 -5.00
CA GLY A 21 -13.78 -7.56 -5.35
C GLY A 21 -13.45 -8.97 -5.85
N ILE A 22 -12.50 -9.09 -6.79
CA ILE A 22 -12.07 -10.40 -7.31
C ILE A 22 -11.42 -11.25 -6.21
N THR A 23 -10.60 -10.63 -5.34
CA THR A 23 -9.98 -11.31 -4.19
C THR A 23 -11.04 -11.90 -3.27
N LEU A 24 -12.08 -11.14 -2.93
CA LEU A 24 -13.17 -11.62 -2.08
C LEU A 24 -13.97 -12.76 -2.73
N ILE A 25 -14.26 -12.66 -4.04
CA ILE A 25 -14.93 -13.73 -4.78
C ILE A 25 -14.09 -15.01 -4.73
N LEU A 26 -12.80 -14.90 -5.01
CA LEU A 26 -11.89 -16.02 -4.99
C LEU A 26 -11.72 -16.63 -3.58
N ALA A 27 -11.58 -15.80 -2.56
CA ALA A 27 -11.52 -16.24 -1.16
C ALA A 27 -12.82 -16.94 -0.75
N SER A 28 -13.99 -16.44 -1.14
CA SER A 28 -15.28 -17.08 -0.82
C SER A 28 -15.46 -18.46 -1.46
N ARG A 29 -14.81 -18.71 -2.60
CA ARG A 29 -14.86 -19.98 -3.33
C ARG A 29 -13.78 -20.97 -2.90
N THR A 30 -12.76 -20.50 -2.19
CA THR A 30 -11.64 -21.32 -1.75
C THR A 30 -12.02 -22.10 -0.49
N LYS A 31 -11.97 -23.44 -0.54
CA LYS A 31 -12.42 -24.33 0.55
C LYS A 31 -11.32 -25.16 1.23
N ARG A 32 -10.13 -25.26 0.62
CA ARG A 32 -9.07 -26.19 1.07
C ARG A 32 -7.86 -25.51 1.71
N ASN A 33 -7.76 -24.18 1.57
CA ASN A 33 -6.61 -23.44 2.07
C ASN A 33 -6.71 -23.28 3.59
N ALA A 34 -5.57 -23.07 4.23
CA ALA A 34 -5.55 -22.95 5.67
C ALA A 34 -6.37 -21.73 6.14
N TRP A 35 -6.88 -21.87 7.35
CA TRP A 35 -7.83 -20.94 7.94
C TRP A 35 -7.27 -19.51 8.06
N ASN A 36 -5.96 -19.39 8.32
CA ASN A 36 -5.24 -18.14 8.50
C ASN A 36 -4.96 -17.46 7.16
N GLU A 37 -4.57 -18.24 6.14
CA GLU A 37 -4.36 -17.78 4.77
C GLU A 37 -5.67 -17.28 4.15
N LEU A 38 -6.76 -18.01 4.34
CA LEU A 38 -8.09 -17.64 3.84
C LEU A 38 -8.62 -16.36 4.50
N PHE A 39 -8.43 -16.22 5.82
CA PHE A 39 -8.85 -15.01 6.52
C PHE A 39 -7.99 -13.80 6.14
N ALA A 40 -6.68 -13.98 5.98
CA ALA A 40 -5.80 -12.94 5.46
C ALA A 40 -6.19 -12.50 4.04
N ALA A 41 -6.61 -13.43 3.16
CA ALA A 41 -7.14 -13.10 1.85
C ALA A 41 -8.40 -12.20 1.93
N LYS A 42 -9.32 -12.51 2.85
CA LYS A 42 -10.52 -11.68 3.08
C LYS A 42 -10.16 -10.29 3.62
N LEU A 43 -9.20 -10.20 4.54
CA LEU A 43 -8.69 -8.93 5.06
C LEU A 43 -8.04 -8.11 3.93
N LEU A 44 -7.17 -8.71 3.12
CA LEU A 44 -6.54 -8.05 1.98
C LEU A 44 -7.55 -7.58 0.92
N GLY A 45 -8.59 -8.38 0.65
CA GLY A 45 -9.67 -7.98 -0.26
C GLY A 45 -10.41 -6.72 0.22
N TRP A 46 -10.76 -6.66 1.50
CA TRP A 46 -11.39 -5.47 2.08
C TRP A 46 -10.45 -4.28 2.23
N PHE A 47 -9.18 -4.53 2.53
CA PHE A 47 -8.13 -3.51 2.51
C PHE A 47 -8.08 -2.80 1.15
N LEU A 48 -8.03 -3.56 0.05
CA LEU A 48 -8.01 -3.01 -1.31
C LEU A 48 -9.28 -2.21 -1.61
N ILE A 49 -10.46 -2.69 -1.21
CA ILE A 49 -11.72 -1.96 -1.42
C ILE A 49 -11.70 -0.61 -0.67
N PHE A 50 -11.35 -0.60 0.61
CA PHE A 50 -11.33 0.64 1.40
C PHE A 50 -10.25 1.61 0.90
N ARG A 51 -9.06 1.11 0.55
CA ARG A 51 -8.00 1.90 -0.09
C ARG A 51 -8.51 2.57 -1.37
N GLY A 52 -9.19 1.82 -2.22
CA GLY A 52 -9.73 2.34 -3.47
C GLY A 52 -10.85 3.36 -3.26
N ILE A 53 -11.74 3.16 -2.29
CA ILE A 53 -12.76 4.17 -1.95
C ILE A 53 -12.12 5.44 -1.38
N SER A 54 -11.07 5.31 -0.57
CA SER A 54 -10.31 6.45 -0.04
C SER A 54 -9.67 7.25 -1.17
N MET A 55 -8.93 6.61 -2.08
CA MET A 55 -8.33 7.27 -3.25
C MET A 55 -9.38 7.92 -4.16
N PHE A 56 -10.50 7.23 -4.40
CA PHE A 56 -11.59 7.80 -5.21
C PHE A 56 -12.21 9.03 -4.55
N SER A 57 -12.36 9.00 -3.22
CA SER A 57 -12.90 10.12 -2.44
C SER A 57 -11.91 11.30 -2.43
N GLY A 58 -10.61 11.04 -2.32
CA GLY A 58 -9.54 12.04 -2.44
C GLY A 58 -9.56 12.75 -3.80
N TYR A 59 -9.63 11.96 -4.88
CA TYR A 59 -9.79 12.46 -6.25
C TYR A 59 -11.02 13.38 -6.40
N LEU A 60 -12.19 12.98 -5.86
CA LEU A 60 -13.43 13.75 -5.95
C LEU A 60 -13.46 15.02 -5.10
N GLN A 61 -12.65 15.10 -4.05
CA GLN A 61 -12.45 16.34 -3.30
C GLN A 61 -11.65 17.37 -4.08
N GLY A 62 -10.95 16.94 -5.13
CA GLY A 62 -10.06 17.80 -5.90
C GLY A 62 -8.72 18.05 -5.22
N TYR A 63 -8.39 17.31 -4.15
CA TYR A 63 -7.02 17.27 -3.63
C TYR A 63 -6.11 16.73 -4.73
N GLU A 64 -5.03 17.45 -5.04
CA GLU A 64 -3.95 16.88 -5.82
C GLU A 64 -3.18 15.92 -4.94
N LEU A 65 -2.84 14.75 -5.48
CA LEU A 65 -1.86 13.90 -4.87
C LEU A 65 -0.59 14.72 -4.60
N TRP A 66 -0.15 14.70 -3.35
CA TRP A 66 1.12 15.30 -2.96
C TRP A 66 2.24 14.65 -3.80
N THR A 67 2.70 15.35 -4.83
CA THR A 67 3.85 15.02 -5.66
C THR A 67 5.04 15.90 -5.23
N GLY A 68 5.14 16.12 -3.91
CA GLY A 68 6.13 16.95 -3.23
C GLY A 68 5.95 18.45 -3.48
N PRO A 69 6.99 19.29 -3.30
CA PRO A 69 6.79 20.67 -2.86
C PRO A 69 6.38 21.71 -3.93
N SER A 70 6.18 21.29 -5.16
CA SER A 70 5.79 22.14 -6.29
C SER A 70 4.35 22.62 -6.24
N THR A 71 3.52 22.03 -5.37
CA THR A 71 2.11 22.38 -5.26
C THR A 71 1.82 23.43 -4.18
N TYR A 72 2.80 23.82 -3.34
CA TYR A 72 2.57 24.72 -2.21
C TYR A 72 2.11 26.14 -2.60
N SER A 73 2.52 26.67 -3.75
CA SER A 73 2.12 28.01 -4.21
C SER A 73 0.82 28.06 -5.04
N LEU A 74 0.20 26.90 -5.31
CA LEU A 74 -0.97 26.75 -6.19
C LEU A 74 -2.16 26.03 -5.55
N TYR A 75 -2.14 25.76 -4.24
CA TYR A 75 -3.32 25.30 -3.50
C TYR A 75 -4.36 26.43 -3.44
N GLU A 76 -5.21 26.53 -4.45
CA GLU A 76 -6.56 27.03 -4.21
C GLU A 76 -7.23 26.03 -3.27
N LEU A 77 -7.51 26.45 -2.03
CA LEU A 77 -8.31 25.62 -1.12
C LEU A 77 -9.59 25.24 -1.87
N PRO A 78 -9.93 23.94 -1.97
CA PRO A 78 -11.16 23.52 -2.60
C PRO A 78 -12.33 24.28 -1.98
N SER A 79 -13.26 24.74 -2.82
CA SER A 79 -14.46 25.41 -2.33
C SER A 79 -15.17 24.48 -1.34
N ASP A 80 -15.36 24.97 -0.12
CA ASP A 80 -15.98 24.22 0.97
C ASP A 80 -17.48 23.99 0.66
N THR A 81 -17.74 22.88 -0.01
CA THR A 81 -19.08 22.48 -0.48
C THR A 81 -19.54 21.24 0.26
N ASN A 82 -20.85 21.01 0.27
CA ASN A 82 -21.43 19.79 0.86
C ASN A 82 -20.85 18.51 0.23
N LEU A 83 -20.53 18.55 -1.08
CA LEU A 83 -19.90 17.42 -1.76
C LEU A 83 -18.47 17.20 -1.27
N PHE A 84 -17.67 18.26 -1.11
CA PHE A 84 -16.33 18.17 -0.54
C PHE A 84 -16.36 17.53 0.87
N ARG A 85 -17.22 18.03 1.76
CA ARG A 85 -17.38 17.52 3.14
C ARG A 85 -17.86 16.08 3.19
N PHE A 86 -18.69 15.65 2.23
CA PHE A 86 -19.11 14.26 2.10
C PHE A 86 -17.91 13.35 1.80
N PHE A 87 -17.14 13.69 0.77
CA PHE A 87 -16.01 12.87 0.34
C PHE A 87 -14.84 12.90 1.34
N GLN A 88 -14.60 14.01 2.02
CA GLN A 88 -13.59 14.11 3.08
C GLN A 88 -13.88 13.15 4.24
N MET A 89 -15.14 13.09 4.66
CA MET A 89 -15.55 12.17 5.73
C MET A 89 -15.49 10.71 5.25
N LEU A 90 -15.92 10.44 4.00
CA LEU A 90 -15.85 9.10 3.42
C LEU A 90 -14.40 8.60 3.31
N GLU A 91 -13.49 9.44 2.84
CA GLU A 91 -12.06 9.17 2.80
C GLU A 91 -11.53 8.85 4.20
N SER A 92 -11.83 9.70 5.19
CA SER A 92 -11.31 9.52 6.54
C SER A 92 -11.79 8.21 7.20
N ILE A 93 -13.07 7.87 7.06
CA ILE A 93 -13.62 6.63 7.64
C ILE A 93 -13.03 5.40 6.95
N THR A 94 -12.90 5.43 5.62
CA THR A 94 -12.32 4.32 4.86
C THR A 94 -10.83 4.15 5.15
N MET A 95 -10.07 5.23 5.34
CA MET A 95 -8.70 5.18 5.84
C MET A 95 -8.60 4.60 7.26
N CYS A 96 -9.54 4.93 8.16
CA CYS A 96 -9.58 4.30 9.49
C CYS A 96 -9.76 2.78 9.40
N ALA A 97 -10.68 2.32 8.55
CA ALA A 97 -10.92 0.90 8.31
C ALA A 97 -9.69 0.22 7.68
N GLU A 98 -9.08 0.86 6.68
CA GLU A 98 -7.84 0.42 6.03
C GLU A 98 -6.72 0.18 7.05
N VAL A 99 -6.43 1.16 7.91
CA VAL A 99 -5.35 1.06 8.91
C VAL A 99 -5.65 -0.04 9.94
N ALA A 100 -6.91 -0.18 10.37
CA ALA A 100 -7.29 -1.24 11.30
C ALA A 100 -7.11 -2.64 10.70
N ILE A 101 -7.45 -2.79 9.42
CA ILE A 101 -7.23 -4.03 8.66
C ILE A 101 -5.74 -4.29 8.50
N MET A 102 -4.94 -3.29 8.12
CA MET A 102 -3.48 -3.39 8.04
C MET A 102 -2.86 -3.90 9.35
N CYS A 103 -3.31 -3.38 10.50
CA CYS A 103 -2.85 -3.85 11.82
C CYS A 103 -3.28 -5.29 12.14
N SER A 104 -4.36 -5.77 11.52
CA SER A 104 -4.91 -7.10 11.76
C SER A 104 -4.24 -8.20 10.92
N ILE A 105 -3.91 -7.93 9.64
CA ILE A 105 -3.25 -8.90 8.75
C ILE A 105 -2.01 -9.58 9.35
N PRO A 106 -1.02 -8.88 9.94
CA PRO A 106 0.20 -9.49 10.48
C PRO A 106 -0.05 -10.49 11.62
N LEU A 107 -1.24 -10.46 12.24
CA LEU A 107 -1.62 -11.39 13.30
C LEU A 107 -2.05 -12.76 12.74
N PHE A 108 -2.32 -12.84 11.44
CA PHE A 108 -2.79 -14.05 10.74
C PHE A 108 -1.83 -14.52 9.65
N PHE A 109 -1.13 -13.60 8.98
CA PHE A 109 -0.29 -13.93 7.83
C PHE A 109 0.98 -13.05 7.77
N PRO A 110 2.15 -13.63 7.40
CA PRO A 110 2.38 -15.04 7.05
C PRO A 110 2.61 -15.96 8.25
N TYR A 111 2.77 -15.40 9.45
CA TYR A 111 2.86 -16.14 10.69
C TYR A 111 1.66 -15.79 11.59
N PRO A 112 0.76 -16.74 11.89
CA PRO A 112 -0.41 -16.46 12.71
C PRO A 112 -0.04 -16.41 14.19
N PHE A 113 0.02 -15.21 14.76
CA PHE A 113 0.16 -15.00 16.20
C PHE A 113 -1.15 -15.30 16.95
N LEU A 114 -2.29 -15.04 16.32
CA LEU A 114 -3.62 -15.19 16.92
C LEU A 114 -4.29 -16.50 16.48
N GLN A 115 -3.93 -17.58 17.15
CA GLN A 115 -4.42 -18.94 16.85
C GLN A 115 -5.49 -19.38 17.86
N THR A 116 -6.60 -18.65 17.93
CA THR A 116 -7.76 -19.01 18.78
C THR A 116 -9.03 -19.14 17.95
N GLN A 117 -9.99 -19.94 18.41
CA GLN A 117 -11.29 -20.10 17.73
C GLN A 117 -12.03 -18.76 17.54
N ASN A 118 -11.81 -17.81 18.44
CA ASN A 118 -12.42 -16.48 18.42
C ASN A 118 -11.56 -15.43 17.68
N ALA A 119 -10.42 -15.79 17.09
CA ALA A 119 -9.47 -14.82 16.54
C ALA A 119 -10.09 -13.92 15.46
N GLN A 120 -10.88 -14.49 14.53
CA GLN A 120 -11.58 -13.70 13.51
C GLN A 120 -12.58 -12.72 14.13
N ARG A 121 -13.30 -13.13 15.18
CA ARG A 121 -14.24 -12.27 15.91
C ARG A 121 -13.53 -11.13 16.63
N ILE A 122 -12.40 -11.41 17.27
CA ILE A 122 -11.56 -10.40 17.94
C ILE A 122 -11.05 -9.38 16.92
N ALA A 123 -10.52 -9.84 15.78
CA ALA A 123 -10.07 -8.97 14.70
C ALA A 123 -11.23 -8.11 14.14
N SER A 124 -12.40 -8.72 13.92
CA SER A 124 -13.59 -8.02 13.43
C SER A 124 -14.04 -6.91 14.38
N MET A 125 -14.07 -7.21 15.69
CA MET A 125 -14.44 -6.26 16.73
C MET A 125 -13.41 -5.12 16.82
N PHE A 126 -12.12 -5.44 16.73
CA PHE A 126 -11.06 -4.44 16.70
C PHE A 126 -11.22 -3.51 15.49
N ILE A 127 -11.41 -4.05 14.28
CA ILE A 127 -11.59 -3.27 13.06
C ILE A 127 -12.79 -2.33 13.18
N LEU A 128 -13.94 -2.84 13.66
CA LEU A 128 -15.15 -2.03 13.85
C LEU A 128 -14.95 -0.92 14.89
N MET A 129 -14.46 -1.27 16.08
CA MET A 129 -14.29 -0.33 17.18
C MET A 129 -13.25 0.73 16.86
N PHE A 130 -12.11 0.34 16.30
CA PHE A 130 -11.07 1.28 15.88
C PHE A 130 -11.63 2.25 14.84
N THR A 131 -12.35 1.75 13.84
CA THR A 131 -12.94 2.59 12.79
C THR A 131 -13.93 3.61 13.35
N ILE A 132 -14.88 3.17 14.18
CA ILE A 132 -15.89 4.05 14.77
C ILE A 132 -15.25 5.10 15.69
N VAL A 133 -14.36 4.66 16.59
CA VAL A 133 -13.73 5.55 17.58
C VAL A 133 -12.85 6.59 16.88
N MET A 134 -11.97 6.18 15.96
CA MET A 134 -11.10 7.11 15.26
C MET A 134 -11.89 8.05 14.35
N SER A 135 -12.93 7.56 13.68
CA SER A 135 -13.79 8.45 12.87
C SER A 135 -14.56 9.45 13.74
N GLY A 136 -14.99 9.04 14.94
CA GLY A 136 -15.60 9.95 15.91
C GLY A 136 -14.64 11.04 16.38
N PHE A 137 -13.39 10.69 16.69
CA PHE A 137 -12.37 11.68 17.03
C PHE A 137 -12.03 12.61 15.86
N PHE A 138 -12.03 12.10 14.62
CA PHE A 138 -11.74 12.90 13.44
C PHE A 138 -12.71 14.08 13.27
N VAL A 139 -13.98 13.92 13.65
CA VAL A 139 -14.98 14.99 13.63
C VAL A 139 -14.58 16.18 14.51
N PHE A 140 -13.91 15.92 15.64
CA PHE A 140 -13.55 16.97 16.62
C PHE A 140 -12.10 17.42 16.49
N PHE A 141 -11.20 16.52 16.11
CA PHE A 141 -9.75 16.71 16.07
C PHE A 141 -9.17 16.10 14.78
N PRO A 142 -9.48 16.66 13.60
CA PRO A 142 -9.16 16.03 12.32
C PRO A 142 -7.64 15.86 12.11
N TYR A 143 -6.84 16.85 12.54
CA TYR A 143 -5.39 16.81 12.39
C TYR A 143 -4.74 15.78 13.32
N GLU A 144 -4.97 15.87 14.63
CA GLU A 144 -4.38 14.97 15.64
C GLU A 144 -4.79 13.52 15.38
N THR A 145 -6.07 13.31 15.05
CA THR A 145 -6.58 11.97 14.74
C THR A 145 -5.90 11.40 13.51
N SER A 146 -5.71 12.20 12.46
CA SER A 146 -4.97 11.77 11.27
C SER A 146 -3.54 11.38 11.62
N MET A 147 -2.84 12.18 12.43
CA MET A 147 -1.45 11.89 12.82
C MET A 147 -1.34 10.60 13.64
N ILE A 148 -2.22 10.41 14.63
CA ILE A 148 -2.26 9.21 15.46
C ILE A 148 -2.61 7.98 14.62
N ARG A 149 -3.64 8.08 13.77
CA ARG A 149 -4.07 6.99 12.87
C ARG A 149 -2.92 6.49 12.00
N TYR A 150 -2.19 7.39 11.34
CA TYR A 150 -1.06 6.99 10.52
C TYR A 150 0.10 6.40 11.33
N GLY A 151 0.30 6.83 12.59
CA GLY A 151 1.28 6.24 13.49
C GLY A 151 1.06 4.74 13.73
N PHE A 152 -0.20 4.29 13.74
CA PHE A 152 -0.53 2.85 13.87
C PHE A 152 -0.02 1.99 12.71
N MET A 153 0.32 2.57 11.55
CA MET A 153 0.93 1.82 10.44
C MET A 153 2.31 1.24 10.79
N ALA A 154 2.97 1.70 11.85
CA ALA A 154 4.22 1.10 12.31
C ALA A 154 4.04 -0.28 12.94
N LEU A 155 2.87 -0.59 13.51
CA LEU A 155 2.59 -1.87 14.15
C LEU A 155 2.77 -3.07 13.19
N PRO A 156 2.13 -3.09 11.99
CA PRO A 156 2.37 -4.17 11.04
C PRO A 156 3.82 -4.27 10.58
N LEU A 157 4.52 -3.14 10.43
CA LEU A 157 5.94 -3.13 10.07
C LEU A 157 6.81 -3.82 11.14
N VAL A 158 6.59 -3.54 12.42
CA VAL A 158 7.34 -4.18 13.51
C VAL A 158 7.09 -5.68 13.50
N ILE A 159 5.83 -6.12 13.37
CA ILE A 159 5.48 -7.54 13.40
C ILE A 159 6.06 -8.27 12.19
N TRP A 160 5.84 -7.77 10.97
CA TRP A 160 6.40 -8.39 9.77
C TRP A 160 7.92 -8.30 9.72
N GLY A 161 8.53 -7.22 10.21
CA GLY A 161 9.97 -7.08 10.31
C GLY A 161 10.58 -8.13 11.24
N PHE A 162 9.95 -8.36 12.40
CA PHE A 162 10.35 -9.43 13.32
C PHE A 162 10.22 -10.82 12.68
N VAL A 163 9.07 -11.11 12.06
CA VAL A 163 8.83 -12.40 11.37
C VAL A 163 9.85 -12.59 10.24
N TYR A 164 10.09 -11.56 9.44
CA TYR A 164 11.08 -11.57 8.36
C TYR A 164 12.46 -11.96 8.90
N VAL A 165 12.97 -11.26 9.91
CA VAL A 165 14.30 -11.52 10.48
C VAL A 165 14.37 -12.91 11.09
N ARG A 166 13.35 -13.32 11.87
CA ARG A 166 13.30 -14.65 12.50
C ARG A 166 13.46 -15.78 11.47
N PHE A 167 12.64 -15.78 10.42
CA PHE A 167 12.66 -16.84 9.41
C PHE A 167 13.87 -16.72 8.47
N SER A 168 14.40 -15.51 8.27
CA SER A 168 15.66 -15.32 7.53
C SER A 168 16.87 -15.88 8.25
N LEU A 169 16.94 -15.72 9.57
CA LEU A 169 17.97 -16.36 10.37
C LEU A 169 17.79 -17.89 10.41
N LYS A 170 16.54 -18.38 10.36
CA LYS A 170 16.27 -19.82 10.29
C LYS A 170 16.88 -20.45 9.04
N GLU A 171 16.66 -19.84 7.88
CA GLU A 171 17.25 -20.27 6.62
C GLU A 171 18.78 -20.13 6.62
N LEU A 172 19.30 -18.94 6.96
CA LEU A 172 20.73 -18.63 6.80
C LEU A 172 21.64 -19.32 7.82
N LYS A 173 21.18 -19.51 9.05
CA LYS A 173 21.97 -20.09 10.14
C LYS A 173 21.70 -21.58 10.33
N TYR A 174 20.44 -22.01 10.21
CA TYR A 174 20.04 -23.39 10.49
C TYR A 174 19.78 -24.21 9.22
N GLY A 175 19.88 -23.61 8.03
CA GLY A 175 19.80 -24.33 6.75
C GLY A 175 18.39 -24.76 6.36
N ASP A 176 17.36 -24.21 7.01
CA ASP A 176 15.95 -24.50 6.71
C ASP A 176 15.50 -23.72 5.46
N GLU A 177 15.62 -24.33 4.28
CA GLU A 177 15.34 -23.68 2.99
C GLU A 177 13.86 -23.28 2.85
N ASP A 178 12.95 -24.03 3.48
CA ASP A 178 11.52 -23.77 3.43
C ASP A 178 11.11 -22.58 4.32
N ALA A 179 11.97 -22.13 5.25
CA ALA A 179 11.72 -20.92 6.04
C ALA A 179 11.53 -19.67 5.18
N ARG A 180 12.07 -19.68 3.95
CA ARG A 180 11.89 -18.60 2.96
C ARG A 180 10.42 -18.39 2.59
N THR A 181 9.57 -19.41 2.71
CA THR A 181 8.12 -19.34 2.45
C THR A 181 7.38 -18.40 3.42
N ILE A 182 7.94 -18.12 4.60
CA ILE A 182 7.37 -17.18 5.59
C ILE A 182 8.05 -15.82 5.54
N SER A 183 9.39 -15.78 5.44
CA SER A 183 10.09 -14.50 5.41
C SER A 183 9.77 -13.71 4.14
N SER A 184 9.72 -14.37 2.98
CA SER A 184 9.49 -13.68 1.70
C SER A 184 8.16 -12.91 1.66
N PRO A 185 7.00 -13.47 2.03
CA PRO A 185 5.76 -12.71 2.05
C PRO A 185 5.74 -11.61 3.12
N SER A 186 6.42 -11.76 4.26
CA SER A 186 6.58 -10.65 5.22
C SER A 186 7.30 -9.46 4.62
N GLY A 187 8.43 -9.69 3.93
CA GLY A 187 9.17 -8.62 3.27
C GLY A 187 8.38 -7.97 2.13
N LEU A 188 7.65 -8.78 1.35
CA LEU A 188 6.78 -8.28 0.28
C LEU A 188 5.64 -7.42 0.83
N LEU A 189 5.04 -7.80 1.97
CA LEU A 189 3.99 -7.02 2.61
C LEU A 189 4.50 -5.69 3.19
N ILE A 190 5.71 -5.67 3.75
CA ILE A 190 6.37 -4.41 4.16
C ILE A 190 6.50 -3.46 2.96
N LEU A 191 7.04 -3.96 1.84
CA LEU A 191 7.17 -3.16 0.61
C LEU A 191 5.82 -2.76 0.03
N ALA A 192 4.82 -3.64 0.07
CA ALA A 192 3.48 -3.33 -0.44
C ALA A 192 2.79 -2.23 0.36
N MET A 193 2.96 -2.21 1.68
CA MET A 193 2.23 -1.25 2.53
C MET A 193 2.93 0.10 2.65
N VAL A 194 4.27 0.11 2.73
CA VAL A 194 5.02 1.34 3.03
C VAL A 194 6.11 1.62 1.98
N GLY A 195 6.25 0.79 0.94
CA GLY A 195 7.26 0.95 -0.10
C GLY A 195 7.24 2.32 -0.77
N TYR A 196 6.06 2.90 -0.96
CA TYR A 196 5.91 4.28 -1.45
C TYR A 196 6.67 5.30 -0.59
N TRP A 197 6.60 5.22 0.74
CA TRP A 197 7.35 6.13 1.62
C TRP A 197 8.82 5.75 1.78
N MET A 198 9.18 4.51 1.40
CA MET A 198 10.53 3.98 1.50
C MET A 198 11.39 4.33 0.28
N THR A 199 10.85 4.98 -0.74
CA THR A 199 11.65 5.61 -1.81
C THR A 199 12.56 6.67 -1.20
N ASP A 200 12.11 7.43 -0.22
CA ASP A 200 12.89 8.53 0.36
C ASP A 200 13.73 8.11 1.58
N TRP A 201 13.95 6.81 1.80
CA TRP A 201 14.52 6.26 3.04
C TRP A 201 15.85 6.92 3.47
N LEU A 202 16.70 7.28 2.51
CA LEU A 202 18.02 7.85 2.80
C LEU A 202 17.92 9.32 3.26
N LEU A 203 16.95 10.08 2.77
CA LEU A 203 16.67 11.45 3.22
C LEU A 203 16.27 11.45 4.69
N TRP A 204 15.41 10.50 5.08
CA TRP A 204 14.97 10.35 6.46
C TRP A 204 16.09 10.02 7.45
N LEU A 205 17.13 9.31 7.00
CA LEU A 205 18.28 9.00 7.85
C LEU A 205 19.27 10.16 7.97
N THR A 206 19.41 10.97 6.91
CA THR A 206 20.53 11.91 6.79
C THR A 206 20.13 13.35 7.09
N VAL A 207 18.95 13.79 6.64
CA VAL A 207 18.49 15.18 6.72
C VAL A 207 16.97 15.26 6.98
N PRO A 208 16.44 14.59 8.02
CA PRO A 208 15.00 14.54 8.28
C PRO A 208 14.42 15.94 8.50
N GLU A 209 15.10 16.83 9.22
CA GLU A 209 14.59 18.18 9.53
C GLU A 209 14.51 19.10 8.29
N LYS A 210 15.53 19.08 7.43
CA LYS A 210 15.58 19.89 6.19
C LYS A 210 14.61 19.40 5.13
N TRP A 211 14.31 18.10 5.09
CA TRP A 211 13.31 17.58 4.17
C TRP A 211 11.90 17.74 4.72
N SER A 212 11.67 17.47 6.01
CA SER A 212 10.32 17.41 6.55
C SER A 212 9.73 18.78 6.91
N THR A 213 10.55 19.73 7.38
CA THR A 213 10.04 21.03 7.85
C THR A 213 9.54 21.91 6.69
N PRO A 214 10.32 22.08 5.60
CA PRO A 214 9.85 22.90 4.49
C PRO A 214 8.69 22.22 3.77
N VAL A 215 8.77 20.90 3.60
CA VAL A 215 7.81 20.15 2.79
C VAL A 215 6.54 19.78 3.53
N TRP A 216 6.52 19.68 4.86
CA TRP A 216 5.30 19.21 5.56
C TRP A 216 4.78 20.14 6.63
N VAL A 217 5.63 21.02 7.16
CA VAL A 217 5.30 21.83 8.35
C VAL A 217 4.86 23.25 7.99
N ASN A 218 5.41 23.84 6.92
CA ASN A 218 5.09 25.23 6.56
C ASN A 218 3.63 25.45 6.09
N SER A 219 2.89 24.39 5.73
CA SER A 219 1.46 24.47 5.39
C SER A 219 0.52 24.15 6.56
N LEU A 220 1.06 23.86 7.75
CA LEU A 220 0.26 23.57 8.93
C LEU A 220 -0.14 24.89 9.60
N GLY A 221 -1.42 25.00 9.99
CA GLY A 221 -1.92 26.15 10.73
C GLY A 221 -1.11 26.36 12.02
N SER A 222 -0.95 27.63 12.43
CA SER A 222 -0.15 28.02 13.60
C SER A 222 -0.56 27.33 14.90
N ASP A 223 -1.80 26.85 14.97
CA ASP A 223 -2.42 26.29 16.17
C ASP A 223 -2.26 24.75 16.23
N LEU A 224 -1.70 24.13 15.20
CA LEU A 224 -1.53 22.68 15.12
C LEU A 224 -0.25 22.21 15.83
N ASN A 225 -0.34 21.09 16.55
CA ASN A 225 0.80 20.55 17.27
C ASN A 225 1.75 19.80 16.33
N LEU A 226 2.86 20.46 15.99
CA LEU A 226 3.92 19.94 15.11
C LEU A 226 4.61 18.69 15.66
N ASN A 227 4.65 18.50 16.97
CA ASN A 227 5.32 17.33 17.57
C ASN A 227 4.64 16.02 17.14
N PHE A 228 3.30 16.02 16.98
CA PHE A 228 2.60 14.81 16.52
C PHE A 228 3.02 14.39 15.12
N PHE A 229 3.25 15.36 14.23
CA PHE A 229 3.75 15.08 12.89
C PHE A 229 5.14 14.42 12.94
N PHE A 230 6.10 15.02 13.65
CA PHE A 230 7.44 14.47 13.77
C PHE A 230 7.49 13.10 14.46
N ILE A 231 6.69 12.91 15.51
CA ILE A 231 6.57 11.62 16.21
C ILE A 231 6.04 10.55 15.26
N ARG A 232 4.92 10.82 14.57
CA ARG A 232 4.35 9.90 13.57
C ARG A 232 5.39 9.53 12.53
N GLN A 233 6.02 10.53 11.92
CA GLN A 233 6.94 10.35 10.81
C GLN A 233 8.16 9.54 11.23
N SER A 234 8.72 9.86 12.40
CA SER A 234 9.88 9.14 12.96
C SER A 234 9.56 7.69 13.27
N ILE A 235 8.37 7.40 13.81
CA ILE A 235 7.97 6.03 14.13
C ILE A 235 7.77 5.21 12.86
N VAL A 236 6.95 5.68 11.92
CA VAL A 236 6.62 4.87 10.74
C VAL A 236 7.83 4.70 9.82
N LEU A 237 8.52 5.80 9.49
CA LEU A 237 9.65 5.75 8.58
C LEU A 237 10.92 5.25 9.22
N GLY A 238 11.13 5.50 10.51
CA GLY A 238 12.25 4.91 11.24
C GLY A 238 12.14 3.38 11.25
N VAL A 239 10.97 2.85 11.62
CA VAL A 239 10.73 1.39 11.58
C VAL A 239 10.79 0.85 10.15
N GLY A 240 10.18 1.53 9.18
CA GLY A 240 10.22 1.15 7.76
C GLY A 240 11.64 1.07 7.23
N THR A 241 12.45 2.10 7.49
CA THR A 241 13.87 2.15 7.08
C THR A 241 14.68 1.05 7.75
N CYS A 242 14.47 0.79 9.03
CA CYS A 242 15.11 -0.34 9.72
C CYS A 242 14.76 -1.67 9.05
N CYS A 243 13.51 -1.87 8.65
CA CYS A 243 13.08 -3.06 7.92
C CYS A 243 13.75 -3.15 6.54
N LEU A 244 13.85 -2.05 5.78
CA LEU A 244 14.54 -2.03 4.49
C LEU A 244 16.01 -2.42 4.61
N LEU A 245 16.71 -1.83 5.60
CA LEU A 245 18.12 -2.10 5.83
C LEU A 245 18.35 -3.55 6.26
N ALA A 246 17.51 -4.07 7.15
CA ALA A 246 17.55 -5.47 7.54
C ALA A 246 17.32 -6.39 6.33
N MET A 247 16.32 -6.08 5.49
CA MET A 247 16.06 -6.81 4.26
C MET A 247 17.22 -6.72 3.28
N PHE A 248 17.81 -5.55 3.05
CA PHE A 248 18.94 -5.37 2.13
C PHE A 248 20.14 -6.22 2.54
N VAL A 249 20.51 -6.21 3.81
CA VAL A 249 21.62 -7.02 4.33
C VAL A 249 21.32 -8.51 4.21
N LEU A 250 20.13 -8.95 4.67
CA LEU A 250 19.77 -10.36 4.68
C LEU A 250 19.56 -10.93 3.26
N GLU A 251 18.90 -10.18 2.37
CA GLU A 251 18.76 -10.55 0.96
C GLU A 251 20.11 -10.51 0.22
N GLY A 252 21.04 -9.61 0.58
CA GLY A 252 22.40 -9.64 0.04
C GLY A 252 23.17 -10.90 0.41
N ILE A 253 23.08 -11.32 1.67
CA ILE A 253 23.67 -12.58 2.11
C ILE A 253 22.99 -13.76 1.39
N ARG A 254 21.65 -13.78 1.30
CA ARG A 254 20.89 -14.82 0.58
C ARG A 254 21.25 -14.91 -0.89
N SER A 255 21.30 -13.77 -1.57
CA SER A 255 21.67 -13.67 -2.99
C SER A 255 23.03 -14.34 -3.24
N SER A 256 24.01 -14.09 -2.37
CA SER A 256 25.35 -14.66 -2.49
C SER A 256 25.44 -16.17 -2.19
N ARG A 257 24.55 -16.73 -1.37
CA ARG A 257 24.67 -18.12 -0.86
C ARG A 257 23.60 -19.10 -1.34
N LYS A 258 22.38 -18.62 -1.56
CA LYS A 258 21.16 -19.43 -1.79
C LYS A 258 20.38 -19.00 -3.03
N GLY A 259 20.78 -17.91 -3.69
CA GLY A 259 20.19 -17.41 -4.92
C GLY A 259 19.05 -16.39 -4.73
N ASN A 260 18.65 -15.79 -5.84
CA ASN A 260 17.76 -14.63 -5.86
C ASN A 260 16.27 -15.04 -5.82
N SER A 261 15.45 -14.25 -5.13
CA SER A 261 13.99 -14.29 -5.27
C SER A 261 13.46 -12.97 -5.80
N VAL A 262 12.15 -12.92 -6.04
CA VAL A 262 11.43 -11.68 -6.34
C VAL A 262 11.63 -10.64 -5.23
N LEU A 263 11.61 -11.06 -3.96
CA LEU A 263 11.89 -10.15 -2.84
C LEU A 263 13.30 -9.56 -2.91
N THR A 264 14.31 -10.37 -3.24
CA THR A 264 15.69 -9.90 -3.42
C THR A 264 15.76 -8.78 -4.47
N GLY A 265 15.14 -8.99 -5.63
CA GLY A 265 15.10 -8.02 -6.71
C GLY A 265 14.39 -6.72 -6.32
N LEU A 266 13.22 -6.83 -5.69
CA LEU A 266 12.46 -5.66 -5.23
C LEU A 266 13.19 -4.89 -4.14
N THR A 267 13.81 -5.58 -3.17
CA THR A 267 14.57 -4.94 -2.09
C THR A 267 15.74 -4.13 -2.62
N PHE A 268 16.53 -4.70 -3.55
CA PHE A 268 17.63 -3.98 -4.18
C PHE A 268 17.14 -2.83 -5.06
N GLY A 269 16.05 -3.04 -5.80
CA GLY A 269 15.41 -1.98 -6.58
C GLY A 269 15.03 -0.79 -5.72
N TRP A 270 14.30 -1.02 -4.62
CA TRP A 270 13.92 0.03 -3.67
C TRP A 270 15.11 0.74 -3.04
N PHE A 271 16.15 -0.03 -2.68
CA PHE A 271 17.35 0.55 -2.09
C PHE A 271 18.06 1.50 -3.07
N ILE A 272 18.22 1.09 -4.34
CA ILE A 272 18.81 1.91 -5.41
C ILE A 272 17.94 3.12 -5.70
N VAL A 273 16.62 2.92 -5.87
CA VAL A 273 15.66 4.01 -6.09
C VAL A 273 15.83 5.07 -5.02
N GLY A 274 15.95 4.69 -3.74
CA GLY A 274 16.10 5.70 -2.70
C GLY A 274 17.44 6.40 -2.61
N ILE A 275 18.51 5.83 -3.18
CA ILE A 275 19.76 6.58 -3.39
C ILE A 275 19.55 7.62 -4.50
N ILE A 276 18.84 7.25 -5.58
CA ILE A 276 18.53 8.18 -6.68
C ILE A 276 17.60 9.29 -6.16
N SER A 277 16.55 8.95 -5.39
CA SER A 277 15.63 9.91 -4.79
C SER A 277 16.39 10.89 -3.91
N PHE A 278 17.29 10.39 -3.05
CA PHE A 278 18.13 11.26 -2.22
C PHE A 278 18.93 12.27 -3.04
N ILE A 279 19.55 11.86 -4.15
CA ILE A 279 20.33 12.77 -5.00
C ILE A 279 19.41 13.79 -5.68
N ALA A 280 18.27 13.34 -6.21
CA ALA A 280 17.30 14.19 -6.89
C ALA A 280 16.70 15.23 -5.93
N ASP A 281 16.27 14.80 -4.75
CA ASP A 281 15.67 15.68 -3.76
C ASP A 281 16.69 16.64 -3.14
N TYR A 282 17.90 16.16 -2.85
CA TYR A 282 18.97 17.03 -2.36
C TYR A 282 19.30 18.17 -3.34
N SER A 283 19.18 17.92 -4.65
CA SER A 283 19.47 18.93 -5.68
C SER A 283 18.51 20.12 -5.68
N ILE A 284 17.33 19.99 -5.08
CA ILE A 284 16.29 21.03 -5.06
C ILE A 284 16.13 21.69 -3.69
N PHE A 285 16.91 21.32 -2.67
CA PHE A 285 16.72 21.82 -1.30
C PHE A 285 16.79 23.34 -1.18
N ASP A 286 17.74 23.97 -1.84
CA ASP A 286 17.88 25.44 -1.79
C ASP A 286 16.69 26.11 -2.50
N THR A 287 16.30 25.60 -3.67
CA THR A 287 15.11 26.07 -4.41
C THR A 287 13.82 25.87 -3.60
N LEU A 288 13.73 24.78 -2.85
CA LEU A 288 12.62 24.47 -1.97
C LEU A 288 12.53 25.44 -0.79
N GLU A 289 13.65 25.69 -0.09
CA GLU A 289 13.71 26.68 0.98
C GLU A 289 13.32 28.08 0.45
N ASP A 290 13.83 28.47 -0.72
CA ASP A 290 13.48 29.72 -1.40
C ASP A 290 11.99 29.79 -1.78
N CYS A 291 11.40 28.69 -2.26
CA CYS A 291 9.98 28.65 -2.62
C CYS A 291 9.03 28.82 -1.44
N ILE A 292 9.49 28.54 -0.23
CA ILE A 292 8.64 28.61 0.95
C ILE A 292 8.85 29.90 1.73
N TYR A 293 10.09 30.37 1.82
CA TYR A 293 10.43 31.56 2.58
C TYR A 293 10.53 32.83 1.71
N ALA A 294 10.53 32.69 0.39
CA ALA A 294 10.60 33.78 -0.59
C ALA A 294 9.67 33.52 -1.79
N VAL A 295 9.68 34.42 -2.78
CA VAL A 295 8.96 34.23 -4.05
C VAL A 295 9.86 33.43 -4.99
N CYS A 296 9.41 32.26 -5.43
CA CYS A 296 10.09 31.44 -6.41
C CYS A 296 9.26 31.23 -7.69
N ASP A 297 9.92 30.87 -8.78
CA ASP A 297 9.31 30.54 -10.07
C ASP A 297 8.75 29.10 -10.12
N GLY A 298 8.73 28.39 -8.99
CA GLY A 298 8.32 26.99 -8.85
C GLY A 298 9.50 26.02 -8.77
N LEU A 299 9.21 24.73 -8.58
CA LEU A 299 10.24 23.68 -8.60
C LEU A 299 10.61 23.29 -10.04
N PRO A 300 11.82 22.76 -10.27
CA PRO A 300 12.25 22.28 -11.58
C PRO A 300 11.30 21.22 -12.14
N GLU A 301 10.95 21.35 -13.43
CA GLU A 301 10.05 20.43 -14.14
C GLU A 301 10.61 19.00 -14.16
N GLU A 302 11.94 18.85 -14.26
CA GLU A 302 12.62 17.56 -14.27
C GLU A 302 12.45 16.82 -12.93
N TRP A 303 12.51 17.56 -11.82
CA TRP A 303 12.30 17.00 -10.49
C TRP A 303 10.83 16.60 -10.30
N LEU A 304 9.89 17.44 -10.75
CA LEU A 304 8.46 17.15 -10.76
C LEU A 304 8.13 15.85 -11.50
N ILE A 305 8.72 15.68 -12.69
CA ILE A 305 8.59 14.47 -13.50
C ILE A 305 9.17 13.26 -12.74
N TYR A 306 10.37 13.39 -12.20
CA TYR A 306 11.04 12.31 -11.48
C TYR A 306 10.25 11.87 -10.24
N ASN A 307 9.83 12.83 -9.42
CA ASN A 307 9.12 12.56 -8.19
C ASN A 307 7.77 11.91 -8.49
N THR A 308 7.04 12.44 -9.47
CA THR A 308 5.79 11.85 -9.92
C THR A 308 5.99 10.45 -10.47
N PHE A 309 7.02 10.22 -11.30
CA PHE A 309 7.30 8.89 -11.82
C PHE A 309 7.68 7.89 -10.71
N THR A 310 8.48 8.30 -9.73
CA THR A 310 9.02 7.40 -8.72
C THR A 310 8.00 7.09 -7.63
N ASN A 311 7.43 8.13 -7.05
CA ASN A 311 6.51 8.03 -5.94
C ASN A 311 5.14 7.55 -6.44
N THR A 312 4.52 8.21 -7.41
CA THR A 312 3.17 7.84 -7.87
C THR A 312 3.11 6.41 -8.44
N LEU A 313 4.14 5.97 -9.17
CA LEU A 313 4.23 4.59 -9.68
C LEU A 313 4.34 3.56 -8.54
N ALA A 314 5.18 3.83 -7.55
CA ALA A 314 5.39 2.94 -6.41
C ALA A 314 4.10 2.76 -5.59
N GLY A 315 3.37 3.85 -5.35
CA GLY A 315 2.14 3.86 -4.55
C GLY A 315 0.93 3.28 -5.27
N TYR A 316 0.79 3.50 -6.58
CA TYR A 316 -0.45 3.15 -7.29
C TYR A 316 -0.37 1.90 -8.15
N LEU A 317 0.79 1.58 -8.70
CA LEU A 317 0.93 0.40 -9.54
C LEU A 317 1.67 -0.71 -8.80
N VAL A 318 2.78 -0.41 -8.11
CA VAL A 318 3.58 -1.49 -7.53
C VAL A 318 2.91 -2.11 -6.30
N GLN A 319 2.27 -1.32 -5.43
CA GLN A 319 1.51 -1.84 -4.28
C GLN A 319 0.50 -2.95 -4.68
N PRO A 320 -0.47 -2.72 -5.59
CA PRO A 320 -1.42 -3.77 -5.97
C PRO A 320 -0.75 -4.95 -6.66
N ILE A 321 0.30 -4.75 -7.47
CA ILE A 321 1.05 -5.85 -8.09
C ILE A 321 1.69 -6.76 -7.03
N VAL A 322 2.32 -6.18 -6.01
CA VAL A 322 2.98 -6.95 -4.95
C VAL A 322 1.94 -7.70 -4.11
N LEU A 323 0.82 -7.06 -3.77
CA LEU A 323 -0.28 -7.74 -3.06
C LEU A 323 -0.85 -8.91 -3.86
N MET A 324 -0.98 -8.72 -5.18
CA MET A 324 -1.40 -9.79 -6.08
C MET A 324 -0.44 -10.95 -6.13
N TYR A 325 0.85 -10.64 -6.21
CA TYR A 325 1.88 -11.66 -6.16
C TYR A 325 1.82 -12.42 -4.85
N VAL A 326 1.60 -11.74 -3.71
CA VAL A 326 1.44 -12.40 -2.41
C VAL A 326 0.21 -13.32 -2.40
N LEU A 327 -0.95 -12.84 -2.84
CA LEU A 327 -2.20 -13.59 -2.85
C LEU A 327 -2.12 -14.90 -3.66
N LEU A 328 -1.51 -14.85 -4.84
CA LEU A 328 -1.47 -15.97 -5.78
C LEU A 328 -0.30 -16.92 -5.50
N ASN A 329 0.89 -16.39 -5.21
CA ASN A 329 2.10 -17.19 -5.07
C ASN A 329 2.23 -17.86 -3.69
N TYR A 330 1.54 -17.34 -2.67
CA TYR A 330 1.55 -17.92 -1.32
C TYR A 330 0.27 -18.66 -0.95
N ASP A 331 -0.51 -19.06 -1.95
CA ASP A 331 -1.72 -19.87 -1.80
C ASP A 331 -2.73 -19.29 -0.77
N LEU A 332 -2.87 -17.96 -0.71
CA LEU A 332 -3.97 -17.34 0.04
C LEU A 332 -5.32 -17.62 -0.63
N VAL A 333 -5.28 -17.87 -1.93
CA VAL A 333 -6.42 -18.08 -2.80
C VAL A 333 -6.13 -19.22 -3.78
N ASP A 334 -7.08 -20.15 -3.96
CA ASP A 334 -6.92 -21.24 -4.91
C ASP A 334 -7.13 -20.76 -6.36
N SER A 335 -6.03 -20.53 -7.06
CA SER A 335 -5.97 -20.15 -8.48
C SER A 335 -5.90 -21.32 -9.47
N GLY A 336 -5.91 -22.57 -9.02
CA GLY A 336 -5.54 -23.73 -9.84
C GLY A 336 -6.70 -24.52 -10.47
N ARG A 337 -7.97 -24.19 -10.17
CA ARG A 337 -9.15 -24.94 -10.64
C ARG A 337 -9.95 -24.18 -11.69
N ASP A 338 -10.49 -24.86 -12.70
CA ASP A 338 -11.13 -24.29 -13.90
C ASP A 338 -11.88 -22.95 -13.72
N GLU A 339 -12.85 -22.85 -12.81
CA GLU A 339 -13.58 -21.60 -12.56
C GLU A 339 -12.76 -20.53 -11.81
N ASN A 340 -12.09 -20.89 -10.70
CA ASN A 340 -11.28 -19.93 -9.93
C ASN A 340 -10.02 -19.49 -10.70
N GLY A 341 -9.47 -20.36 -11.53
CA GLY A 341 -8.38 -20.06 -12.46
C GLY A 341 -8.80 -19.04 -13.50
N THR A 342 -10.07 -19.04 -13.92
CA THR A 342 -10.62 -18.01 -14.81
C THR A 342 -10.65 -16.64 -14.13
N TYR A 343 -11.09 -16.56 -12.87
CA TYR A 343 -11.08 -15.31 -12.10
C TYR A 343 -9.66 -14.83 -11.75
N ALA A 344 -8.77 -15.74 -11.34
CA ALA A 344 -7.36 -15.42 -11.08
C ALA A 344 -6.66 -14.93 -12.36
N ARG A 345 -6.94 -15.57 -13.50
CA ARG A 345 -6.47 -15.11 -14.80
C ARG A 345 -7.04 -13.73 -15.15
N ALA A 346 -8.34 -13.51 -14.99
CA ALA A 346 -8.95 -12.21 -15.23
C ALA A 346 -8.31 -11.12 -14.36
N MET A 347 -8.02 -11.41 -13.10
CA MET A 347 -7.36 -10.52 -12.16
C MET A 347 -5.97 -10.10 -12.63
N VAL A 348 -5.14 -11.07 -13.06
CA VAL A 348 -3.80 -10.81 -13.60
C VAL A 348 -3.88 -10.01 -14.90
N ILE A 349 -4.80 -10.35 -15.80
CA ILE A 349 -5.00 -9.62 -17.07
C ILE A 349 -5.39 -8.17 -16.77
N VAL A 350 -6.39 -7.93 -15.92
CA VAL A 350 -6.84 -6.58 -15.54
C VAL A 350 -5.69 -5.78 -14.94
N LEU A 351 -4.91 -6.37 -14.05
CA LEU A 351 -3.73 -5.74 -13.47
C LEU A 351 -2.70 -5.36 -14.55
N VAL A 352 -2.30 -6.30 -15.42
CA VAL A 352 -1.29 -6.06 -16.45
C VAL A 352 -1.75 -5.02 -17.46
N VAL A 353 -3.02 -5.08 -17.89
CA VAL A 353 -3.60 -4.11 -18.82
C VAL A 353 -3.58 -2.71 -18.22
N ILE A 354 -4.03 -2.55 -16.97
CA ILE A 354 -4.06 -1.24 -16.32
C ILE A 354 -2.64 -0.72 -16.10
N VAL A 355 -1.75 -1.52 -15.54
CA VAL A 355 -0.35 -1.14 -15.31
C VAL A 355 0.33 -0.73 -16.62
N SER A 356 0.12 -1.48 -17.71
CA SER A 356 0.68 -1.16 -19.01
C SER A 356 0.11 0.15 -19.58
N SER A 357 -1.21 0.36 -19.46
CA SER A 357 -1.87 1.60 -19.90
C SER A 357 -1.34 2.81 -19.14
N THR A 358 -1.24 2.70 -17.82
CA THR A 358 -0.74 3.77 -16.95
C THR A 358 0.74 4.07 -17.22
N LEU A 359 1.58 3.04 -17.40
CA LEU A 359 2.98 3.23 -17.79
C LEU A 359 3.11 3.92 -19.15
N ILE A 360 2.24 3.57 -20.11
CA ILE A 360 2.22 4.21 -21.43
C ILE A 360 1.83 5.69 -21.32
N GLU A 361 0.77 6.01 -20.59
CA GLU A 361 0.35 7.40 -20.34
C GLU A 361 1.46 8.20 -19.64
N MET A 362 2.15 7.61 -18.65
CA MET A 362 3.29 8.23 -17.98
C MET A 362 4.49 8.44 -18.92
N VAL A 363 4.83 7.47 -19.77
CA VAL A 363 5.95 7.64 -20.72
C VAL A 363 5.63 8.73 -21.75
N GLN A 364 4.38 8.79 -22.23
CA GLN A 364 3.92 9.81 -23.16
C GLN A 364 3.94 11.21 -22.56
N SER A 365 3.67 11.35 -21.26
CA SER A 365 3.77 12.64 -20.59
C SER A 365 5.21 13.10 -20.39
N ILE A 366 6.18 12.19 -20.31
CA ILE A 366 7.61 12.49 -20.11
C ILE A 366 8.31 12.84 -21.41
N ILE A 367 8.04 12.12 -22.50
CA ILE A 367 8.74 12.33 -23.77
C ILE A 367 7.76 12.91 -24.80
N PRO A 368 7.79 14.23 -25.07
CA PRO A 368 7.05 14.82 -26.17
C PRO A 368 7.72 14.44 -27.50
N ILE A 369 7.58 13.19 -27.93
CA ILE A 369 8.03 12.72 -29.24
C ILE A 369 6.92 13.02 -30.26
N GLY A 370 7.30 13.45 -31.47
CA GLY A 370 6.35 13.66 -32.58
C GLY A 370 5.51 12.41 -32.87
N GLU A 371 4.20 12.62 -33.08
CA GLU A 371 3.09 11.63 -33.08
C GLU A 371 3.36 10.28 -33.78
N ILE A 372 4.19 10.27 -34.81
CA ILE A 372 4.48 9.09 -35.64
C ILE A 372 5.52 8.15 -35.00
N ILE A 373 6.52 8.71 -34.32
CA ILE A 373 7.55 7.89 -33.64
C ILE A 373 6.99 7.38 -32.31
N THR A 374 6.23 8.21 -31.60
CA THR A 374 5.56 7.85 -30.35
C THR A 374 4.61 6.69 -30.56
N SER A 375 3.80 6.69 -31.62
CA SER A 375 2.85 5.61 -31.94
C SER A 375 3.55 4.32 -32.36
N ALA A 376 4.67 4.38 -33.08
CA ALA A 376 5.46 3.20 -33.44
C ALA A 376 6.17 2.58 -32.23
N VAL A 377 6.79 3.41 -31.38
CA VAL A 377 7.41 2.96 -30.11
C VAL A 377 6.35 2.46 -29.14
N LEU A 378 5.16 3.09 -29.10
CA LEU A 378 4.00 2.60 -28.36
C LEU A 378 3.57 1.23 -28.85
N ALA A 379 3.42 1.05 -30.16
CA ALA A 379 2.94 -0.21 -30.71
C ALA A 379 3.93 -1.36 -30.43
N ILE A 380 5.23 -1.09 -30.48
CA ILE A 380 6.28 -2.02 -30.06
C ILE A 380 6.22 -2.25 -28.54
N GLY A 381 6.06 -1.20 -27.74
CA GLY A 381 5.92 -1.28 -26.28
C GLY A 381 4.68 -2.06 -25.84
N ILE A 382 3.54 -1.88 -26.51
CA ILE A 382 2.29 -2.59 -26.31
C ILE A 382 2.44 -4.05 -26.73
N ALA A 383 3.03 -4.33 -27.90
CA ALA A 383 3.29 -5.69 -28.35
C ALA A 383 4.26 -6.44 -27.41
N ALA A 384 5.27 -5.74 -26.88
CA ALA A 384 6.18 -6.28 -25.87
C ALA A 384 5.49 -6.49 -24.52
N ALA A 385 4.62 -5.57 -24.09
CA ALA A 385 3.82 -5.67 -22.87
C ALA A 385 2.85 -6.87 -22.93
N ILE A 386 2.20 -7.10 -24.08
CA ILE A 386 1.34 -8.27 -24.31
C ILE A 386 2.15 -9.58 -24.33
N GLY A 387 3.38 -9.57 -24.87
CA GLY A 387 4.29 -10.73 -24.79
C GLY A 387 4.73 -11.03 -23.36
N TRP A 388 4.98 -9.98 -22.57
CA TRP A 388 5.28 -10.05 -21.14
C TRP A 388 4.10 -10.56 -20.31
N GLU A 389 2.86 -10.19 -20.67
CA GLU A 389 1.64 -10.61 -19.97
C GLU A 389 1.54 -12.14 -19.83
N LYS A 390 1.82 -12.89 -20.90
CA LYS A 390 1.79 -14.36 -20.87
C LYS A 390 2.91 -14.95 -20.01
N ALA A 391 4.13 -14.42 -20.12
CA ALA A 391 5.26 -14.89 -19.33
C ALA A 391 5.09 -14.60 -17.83
N ILE A 392 4.54 -13.42 -17.51
CA ILE A 392 4.17 -13.03 -16.15
C ILE A 392 3.06 -13.94 -15.63
N MET A 393 2.00 -14.14 -16.39
CA MET A 393 0.90 -15.03 -16.01
C MET A 393 1.38 -16.45 -15.69
N GLU A 394 2.21 -17.04 -16.55
CA GLU A 394 2.78 -18.38 -16.31
C GLU A 394 3.61 -18.39 -15.03
N LYS A 395 4.42 -17.36 -14.80
CA LYS A 395 5.27 -17.26 -13.59
C LYS A 395 4.45 -17.04 -12.31
N PHE A 396 3.37 -16.26 -12.36
CA PHE A 396 2.47 -16.01 -11.23
C PHE A 396 1.63 -17.25 -10.87
N LEU A 397 1.38 -18.15 -11.81
CA LEU A 397 0.63 -19.39 -11.59
C LEU A 397 1.52 -20.62 -11.34
N ALA A 398 2.80 -20.57 -11.68
CA ALA A 398 3.71 -21.72 -11.61
C ALA A 398 4.24 -22.07 -10.21
N GLN A 399 4.28 -21.12 -9.28
CA GLN A 399 4.71 -21.36 -7.90
C GLN A 399 3.54 -21.16 -6.92
N LYS A 400 3.33 -22.16 -6.05
CA LYS A 400 2.39 -22.10 -4.93
C LYS A 400 3.12 -22.54 -3.68
N ASN A 401 3.54 -21.58 -2.87
CA ASN A 401 4.22 -21.83 -1.60
C ASN A 401 3.24 -21.59 -0.46
N SER A 402 2.65 -22.63 0.12
CA SER A 402 1.78 -22.44 1.28
C SER A 402 2.60 -22.15 2.54
N SER A 403 2.33 -21.00 3.15
CA SER A 403 2.89 -20.62 4.45
C SER A 403 2.41 -21.55 5.55
N ALA A 404 1.13 -21.93 5.51
CA ALA A 404 0.52 -22.81 6.49
C ALA A 404 1.08 -24.23 6.43
N ALA A 405 1.31 -24.77 5.22
CA ALA A 405 1.91 -26.09 5.06
C ALA A 405 3.29 -26.18 5.74
N TYR A 406 4.14 -25.17 5.55
CA TYR A 406 5.43 -25.11 6.23
C TYR A 406 5.29 -24.91 7.76
N LEU A 407 4.35 -24.09 8.23
CA LEU A 407 4.13 -23.95 9.67
C LEU A 407 3.63 -25.24 10.33
N GLN A 408 2.87 -26.06 9.61
CA GLN A 408 2.47 -27.40 10.07
C GLN A 408 3.68 -28.34 10.18
N THR A 409 4.66 -28.29 9.27
CA THR A 409 5.85 -29.17 9.37
C THR A 409 6.69 -28.88 10.61
N ILE A 410 6.67 -27.64 11.09
CA ILE A 410 7.42 -27.21 12.28
C ILE A 410 6.54 -27.15 13.55
N ASN A 411 5.29 -27.63 13.48
CA ASN A 411 4.30 -27.60 14.57
C ASN A 411 4.06 -26.21 15.19
N GLU A 412 4.11 -25.15 14.37
CA GLU A 412 3.80 -23.77 14.78
C GLU A 412 2.41 -23.30 14.29
N LEU A 413 1.63 -24.19 13.67
CA LEU A 413 0.23 -23.95 13.31
C LEU A 413 -0.71 -24.92 14.03
N ASN A 414 -1.70 -24.37 14.72
CA ASN A 414 -2.80 -25.12 15.31
C ASN A 414 -3.89 -25.35 14.24
N ASP A 415 -4.33 -26.60 14.13
CA ASP A 415 -5.54 -26.93 13.38
C ASP A 415 -6.76 -26.44 14.16
N LEU A 416 -7.37 -25.36 13.68
CA LEU A 416 -8.56 -24.76 14.27
C LEU A 416 -9.75 -24.99 13.34
N GLU A 417 -10.82 -25.53 13.91
CA GLU A 417 -12.13 -25.50 13.29
C GLU A 417 -12.80 -24.16 13.66
N PHE A 418 -13.07 -23.33 12.65
CA PHE A 418 -13.66 -22.02 12.90
C PHE A 418 -15.15 -22.13 13.20
N ASP A 419 -15.57 -21.37 14.22
CA ASP A 419 -16.97 -21.16 14.54
C ASP A 419 -17.65 -20.41 13.36
N PRO A 420 -18.73 -20.95 12.75
CA PRO A 420 -19.50 -20.24 11.72
C PRO A 420 -19.99 -18.84 12.15
N HIS A 421 -20.16 -18.61 13.46
CA HIS A 421 -20.50 -17.29 13.99
C HIS A 421 -19.38 -16.26 13.83
N SER A 422 -18.12 -16.69 13.77
CA SER A 422 -16.96 -15.81 13.62
C SER A 422 -16.90 -15.14 12.24
N GLU A 423 -17.16 -15.90 11.17
CA GLU A 423 -17.27 -15.38 9.81
C GLU A 423 -18.46 -14.42 9.67
N ARG A 424 -19.61 -14.78 10.26
CA ARG A 424 -20.78 -13.89 10.28
C ARG A 424 -20.48 -12.57 11.00
N SER A 425 -19.71 -12.62 12.10
CA SER A 425 -19.29 -11.41 12.83
C SER A 425 -18.44 -10.49 11.96
N PHE A 426 -17.54 -11.05 11.15
CA PHE A 426 -16.70 -10.26 10.23
C PHE A 426 -17.55 -9.54 9.18
N VAL A 427 -18.45 -10.27 8.51
CA VAL A 427 -19.36 -9.68 7.50
C VAL A 427 -20.24 -8.59 8.11
N ILE A 428 -20.80 -8.81 9.31
CA ILE A 428 -21.61 -7.81 10.01
C ILE A 428 -20.78 -6.56 10.32
N SER A 429 -19.56 -6.74 10.82
CA SER A 429 -18.66 -5.64 11.19
C SER A 429 -18.33 -4.76 9.98
N ILE A 430 -17.91 -5.38 8.87
CA ILE A 430 -17.64 -4.65 7.63
C ILE A 430 -18.89 -3.97 7.07
N SER A 431 -20.04 -4.66 7.06
CA SER A 431 -21.31 -4.07 6.60
C SER A 431 -21.70 -2.85 7.44
N THR A 432 -21.46 -2.92 8.75
CA THR A 432 -21.71 -1.80 9.67
C THR A 432 -20.76 -0.65 9.38
N ILE A 433 -19.48 -0.90 9.09
CA ILE A 433 -18.52 0.15 8.69
C ILE A 433 -18.97 0.84 7.41
N VAL A 434 -19.41 0.10 6.38
CA VAL A 434 -19.89 0.68 5.12
C VAL A 434 -21.13 1.55 5.35
N ALA A 435 -22.11 1.05 6.11
CA ALA A 435 -23.30 1.82 6.45
C ALA A 435 -22.96 3.07 7.28
N PHE A 436 -22.08 2.93 8.28
CA PHE A 436 -21.59 4.01 9.12
C PHE A 436 -20.85 5.08 8.30
N ALA A 437 -20.00 4.65 7.37
CA ALA A 437 -19.27 5.55 6.47
C ALA A 437 -20.22 6.42 5.66
N PHE A 438 -21.26 5.82 5.08
CA PHE A 438 -22.24 6.55 4.27
C PHE A 438 -23.09 7.50 5.12
N ILE A 439 -23.61 7.04 6.27
CA ILE A 439 -24.45 7.84 7.17
C ILE A 439 -23.66 9.04 7.71
N LEU A 440 -22.45 8.80 8.24
CA LEU A 440 -21.65 9.87 8.84
C LEU A 440 -21.20 10.88 7.78
N SER A 441 -20.90 10.44 6.55
CA SER A 441 -20.56 11.34 5.44
C SER A 441 -21.74 12.23 5.03
N ILE A 442 -22.96 11.70 4.99
CA ILE A 442 -24.18 12.50 4.75
C ILE A 442 -24.38 13.51 5.87
N LEU A 443 -24.24 13.09 7.13
CA LEU A 443 -24.38 13.98 8.27
C LEU A 443 -23.33 15.10 8.25
N ASN A 444 -22.08 14.76 7.91
CA ASN A 444 -20.99 15.73 7.78
C ASN A 444 -21.31 16.80 6.73
N ALA A 445 -21.77 16.37 5.56
CA ALA A 445 -22.17 17.24 4.47
C ALA A 445 -23.37 18.14 4.81
N ALA A 446 -24.34 17.62 5.57
CA ALA A 446 -25.56 18.35 5.92
C ALA A 446 -25.39 19.33 7.09
N LEU A 447 -24.64 18.92 8.12
CA LEU A 447 -24.46 19.69 9.35
C LEU A 447 -23.24 20.61 9.32
N GLY A 448 -22.30 20.35 8.40
CA GLY A 448 -21.04 21.09 8.36
C GLY A 448 -20.15 20.84 9.57
N LEU A 449 -20.07 19.57 9.97
CA LEU A 449 -19.15 19.12 11.00
C LEU A 449 -17.73 19.01 10.41
N GLY A 450 -16.72 19.24 11.26
CA GLY A 450 -15.32 19.41 10.84
C GLY A 450 -14.99 20.88 10.65
#